data_AF-A0A1I6BHI4-F1
#
_entry.id   AF-A0A1I6BHI4-F1
#
_cell.length_a   1.000
_cell.length_b   1.000
_cell.length_c   1.000
_cell.angle_alpha   90.00
_cell.angle_beta   90.00
_cell.angle_gamma   90.00
#
_symmetry.space_group_name_H-M   'P 1'
#
loop_
_entity.id
_entity.type
_entity.pdbx_description
1 polymer ?
#
loop_
_entity_poly.entity_id
_entity_poly.type
_entity_poly.pdbx_seq_one_letter_code
_entity_poly.pdbx_strand_id
1 'polypeptide(L)'
;MEALMILAGAGALVAGWVWLVVATMRRSVSKMLLALFFAPLTLLLRGMGYPLGPRLLMLFGILAMVAGGALLQQRHPDRVQELLAGHWLDEPGVAEDLRGTIMGQPFRPNRILWRGDDLVFEEGTGDRVRRSLTIRFGNARELLLESSVERLPSDEGLWPELVLQWHTGALSEPGLRRITDNYSLSLDFRGGQQAQTAGRIHLHLPTIHSTWLTGEIPPLTLPQWMTERSRSDTLVLQPRVEAAARSAQAVRPVPAWRELSLLAMLDEPELFSGSVVRLTTWSGRTHEGVLKQLSEDKRLVLALPRGADQVELHFHPLDIRQIEERITPR
;
A
#
# COMPACT_ATOMS: atom_id res chain seq x y z
N MET A 1 13.45 -1.47 28.43
CA MET A 1 14.43 -1.86 29.47
C MET A 1 15.87 -1.77 28.95
N GLU A 2 16.07 -2.00 27.66
CA GLU A 2 17.31 -1.93 26.89
C GLU A 2 17.97 -0.54 26.99
N ALA A 3 17.19 0.53 26.82
CA ALA A 3 17.70 1.91 26.91
C ALA A 3 18.28 2.23 28.30
N LEU A 4 17.65 1.72 29.37
CA LEU A 4 18.15 1.88 30.74
C LEU A 4 19.46 1.14 30.96
N MET A 5 19.64 -0.04 30.36
CA MET A 5 20.91 -0.78 30.40
C MET A 5 22.04 -0.03 29.69
N ILE A 6 21.76 0.53 28.51
CA ILE A 6 22.73 1.33 27.75
C ILE A 6 23.11 2.59 28.54
N LEU A 7 22.13 3.31 29.09
CA LEU A 7 22.35 4.51 29.92
C LEU A 7 23.10 4.20 31.22
N ALA A 8 22.73 3.13 31.93
CA ALA A 8 23.43 2.70 33.12
C ALA A 8 24.87 2.27 32.82
N GLY A 9 25.09 1.59 31.68
CA GLY A 9 26.43 1.21 31.21
C GLY A 9 27.30 2.43 30.88
N ALA A 10 26.74 3.41 30.17
CA ALA A 10 27.42 4.67 29.88
C ALA A 10 27.75 5.45 31.17
N GLY A 11 26.82 5.51 32.13
CA GLY A 11 27.05 6.12 33.44
C GLY A 11 28.17 5.43 34.22
N ALA A 12 28.19 4.10 34.25
CA ALA A 12 29.26 3.32 34.89
C ALA A 12 30.62 3.53 34.23
N LEU A 13 30.66 3.66 32.89
CA LEU A 13 31.88 3.95 32.15
C LEU A 13 32.45 5.33 32.53
N VAL A 14 31.61 6.37 32.55
CA VAL A 14 32.02 7.73 32.93
C VAL A 14 32.45 7.79 34.39
N ALA A 15 31.69 7.17 35.30
CA ALA A 15 32.04 7.11 36.71
C ALA A 15 33.38 6.37 36.94
N GLY A 16 33.58 5.25 36.24
CA GLY A 16 34.84 4.50 36.27
C GLY A 16 36.02 5.30 35.72
N TRP A 17 35.80 6.09 34.67
CA TRP A 17 36.81 6.98 34.09
C TRP A 17 37.21 8.09 35.07
N VAL A 18 36.24 8.84 35.62
CA VAL A 18 36.52 9.90 36.60
C VAL A 18 37.24 9.33 37.82
N TRP A 19 36.78 8.18 38.32
CA TRP A 19 37.42 7.50 39.45
C TRP A 19 38.85 7.07 39.12
N LEU A 20 39.11 6.57 37.90
CA LEU A 20 40.45 6.22 37.44
C LEU A 20 41.39 7.43 37.46
N VAL A 21 40.94 8.58 36.95
CA VAL A 21 41.72 9.82 36.91
C VAL A 21 42.03 10.31 38.32
N VAL A 22 41.04 10.37 39.21
CA VAL A 22 41.23 10.81 40.60
C VAL A 22 42.17 9.86 41.37
N ALA A 23 42.04 8.54 41.15
CA ALA A 23 42.87 7.55 41.81
C ALA A 23 44.33 7.55 41.30
N THR A 24 44.57 7.92 40.04
CA THR A 24 45.92 8.03 39.46
C THR A 24 46.58 9.37 39.73
N MET A 25 45.80 10.45 39.89
CA MET A 25 46.27 11.79 40.26
C MET A 25 47.10 11.77 41.56
N ARG A 26 46.74 10.90 42.52
CA ARG A 26 47.48 10.76 43.79
C ARG A 26 48.80 9.96 43.68
N ARG A 27 49.07 9.31 42.54
CA ARG A 27 50.23 8.41 42.38
C ARG A 27 51.27 8.92 41.38
N SER A 28 50.86 9.49 40.24
CA SER A 28 51.79 9.94 39.19
C SER A 28 51.08 10.78 38.13
N VAL A 29 51.68 11.93 37.78
CA VAL A 29 51.18 12.85 36.74
C VAL A 29 51.16 12.19 35.35
N SER A 30 52.18 11.40 34.99
CA SER A 30 52.24 10.72 33.69
C SER A 30 51.14 9.66 33.54
N LYS A 31 50.84 8.91 34.61
CA LYS A 31 49.74 7.92 34.61
C LYS A 31 48.37 8.57 34.59
N MET A 32 48.24 9.72 35.26
CA MET A 32 47.02 10.54 35.23
C MET A 32 46.77 11.08 33.83
N LEU A 33 47.77 11.62 33.14
CA LEU A 33 47.63 12.08 31.76
C LEU A 33 47.22 10.95 30.82
N LEU A 34 47.81 9.76 30.96
CA LEU A 34 47.40 8.59 30.17
C LEU A 34 45.95 8.18 30.48
N ALA A 35 45.53 8.19 31.74
CA ALA A 35 44.15 7.89 32.13
C ALA A 35 43.15 8.96 31.67
N LEU A 36 43.58 10.22 31.57
CA LEU A 36 42.73 11.33 31.13
C LEU A 36 42.43 11.25 29.64
N PHE A 37 43.45 11.02 28.80
CA PHE A 37 43.29 10.98 27.35
C PHE A 37 42.94 9.58 26.81
N PHE A 38 43.37 8.52 27.49
CA PHE A 38 43.29 7.14 27.00
C PHE A 38 42.79 6.15 28.08
N ALA A 39 41.75 6.52 28.82
CA ALA A 39 41.10 5.64 29.81
C ALA A 39 40.78 4.22 29.29
N PRO A 40 40.14 4.02 28.11
CA PRO A 40 39.84 2.67 27.63
C PRO A 40 41.11 1.85 27.32
N LEU A 41 42.21 2.50 26.93
CA LEU A 41 43.50 1.82 26.71
C LEU A 41 44.07 1.23 28.02
N THR A 42 43.74 1.83 29.17
CA THR A 42 44.14 1.30 30.47
C THR A 42 43.54 -0.07 30.79
N LEU A 43 42.43 -0.46 30.14
CA LEU A 43 41.86 -1.81 30.26
C LEU A 43 42.80 -2.87 29.67
N LEU A 44 43.51 -2.55 28.59
CA LEU A 44 44.44 -3.44 27.89
C LEU A 44 45.83 -3.47 28.56
N LEU A 45 46.22 -2.38 29.22
CA LEU A 45 47.51 -2.23 29.91
C LEU A 45 47.51 -2.98 31.25
N ARG A 46 47.80 -4.28 31.21
CA ARG A 46 47.93 -5.17 32.39
C ARG A 46 49.30 -4.94 33.05
N GLY A 47 49.35 -4.84 34.40
CA GLY A 47 50.61 -4.71 35.15
C GLY A 47 51.17 -3.29 35.36
N MET A 48 50.60 -2.25 34.76
CA MET A 48 51.10 -0.85 34.83
C MET A 48 50.79 -0.10 36.15
N GLY A 49 50.24 -0.78 37.16
CA GLY A 49 49.92 -0.21 38.48
C GLY A 49 48.67 0.67 38.53
N TYR A 50 47.79 0.58 37.53
CA TYR A 50 46.46 1.19 37.55
C TYR A 50 45.53 0.48 38.53
N PRO A 51 44.67 1.20 39.27
CA PRO A 51 43.75 0.61 40.24
C PRO A 51 42.71 -0.29 39.55
N LEU A 52 42.47 -1.47 40.15
CA LEU A 52 41.63 -2.50 39.56
C LEU A 52 40.13 -2.14 39.60
N GLY A 53 39.67 -1.49 40.68
CA GLY A 53 38.27 -1.10 40.89
C GLY A 53 37.67 -0.26 39.74
N PRO A 54 38.22 0.93 39.42
CA PRO A 54 37.70 1.74 38.32
C PRO A 54 37.79 1.05 36.96
N ARG A 55 38.82 0.20 36.73
CA ARG A 55 38.93 -0.62 35.51
C ARG A 55 37.80 -1.64 35.39
N LEU A 56 37.47 -2.34 36.48
CA LEU A 56 36.35 -3.28 36.50
C LEU A 56 35.01 -2.57 36.27
N LEU A 57 34.83 -1.38 36.85
CA LEU A 57 33.62 -0.58 36.65
C LEU A 57 33.47 -0.12 35.19
N MET A 58 34.55 0.34 34.56
CA MET A 58 34.55 0.66 33.13
C MET A 58 34.28 -0.57 32.26
N LEU A 59 34.89 -1.71 32.57
CA LEU A 59 34.67 -2.96 31.85
C LEU A 59 33.21 -3.40 31.95
N PHE A 60 32.63 -3.33 33.15
CA PHE A 60 31.21 -3.60 33.36
C PHE A 60 30.31 -2.64 32.56
N GLY A 61 30.64 -1.35 32.53
CA GLY A 61 29.92 -0.35 31.73
C GLY A 61 29.92 -0.66 30.23
N ILE A 62 31.08 -1.04 29.68
CA ILE A 62 31.21 -1.46 28.28
C ILE A 62 30.38 -2.72 28.02
N LEU A 63 30.47 -3.72 28.89
CA LEU A 63 29.76 -4.99 28.73
C LEU A 63 28.23 -4.78 28.78
N ALA A 64 27.75 -3.91 29.67
CA ALA A 64 26.36 -3.50 29.76
C ALA A 64 25.88 -2.74 28.51
N MET A 65 26.70 -1.83 27.97
CA MET A 65 26.40 -1.15 26.71
C MET A 65 26.32 -2.12 25.52
N VAL A 66 27.28 -3.04 25.40
CA VAL A 66 27.30 -4.05 24.33
C VAL A 66 26.09 -4.98 24.44
N ALA A 67 25.78 -5.48 25.64
CA ALA A 67 24.61 -6.31 25.87
C ALA A 67 23.30 -5.54 25.59
N GLY A 68 23.20 -4.28 26.00
CA GLY A 68 22.06 -3.42 25.71
C GLY A 68 21.88 -3.16 24.22
N GLY A 69 22.98 -2.89 23.50
CA GLY A 69 22.98 -2.73 22.04
C GLY A 69 22.62 -4.01 21.29
N ALA A 70 23.13 -5.16 21.73
CA ALA A 70 22.79 -6.46 21.14
C ALA A 70 21.31 -6.80 21.33
N LEU A 71 20.76 -6.53 22.53
CA LEU A 71 19.32 -6.67 22.79
C LEU A 71 18.47 -5.73 21.92
N LEU A 72 18.92 -4.48 21.72
CA LEU A 72 18.27 -3.53 20.85
C LEU A 72 18.25 -4.03 19.40
N GLN A 73 19.38 -4.54 18.90
CA GLN A 73 19.48 -5.10 17.54
C GLN A 73 18.60 -6.33 17.35
N GLN A 74 18.48 -7.20 18.37
CA GLN A 74 17.62 -8.38 18.30
C GLN A 74 16.13 -8.04 18.31
N ARG A 75 15.72 -7.03 19.10
CA ARG A 75 14.30 -6.69 19.28
C ARG A 75 13.79 -5.68 18.26
N HIS A 76 14.65 -4.75 17.83
CA HIS A 76 14.30 -3.64 16.96
C HIS A 76 15.40 -3.39 15.91
N PRO A 77 15.59 -4.32 14.95
CA PRO A 77 16.64 -4.19 13.93
C PRO A 77 16.46 -2.94 13.07
N ASP A 78 15.22 -2.54 12.80
CA ASP A 78 14.90 -1.40 11.93
C ASP A 78 15.33 -0.07 12.57
N ARG A 79 15.09 0.10 13.87
CA ARG A 79 15.54 1.27 14.65
C ARG A 79 17.06 1.44 14.62
N VAL A 80 17.82 0.35 14.65
CA VAL A 80 19.28 0.42 14.61
C VAL A 80 19.76 0.95 13.26
N GLN A 81 19.12 0.56 12.17
CA GLN A 81 19.45 1.06 10.83
C GLN A 81 19.12 2.54 10.69
N GLU A 82 17.98 2.98 11.21
CA GLU A 82 17.60 4.41 11.23
C GLU A 82 18.59 5.27 12.04
N LEU A 83 18.98 4.80 13.23
CA LEU A 83 19.97 5.46 14.07
C LEU A 83 21.34 5.55 13.38
N LEU A 84 21.81 4.48 12.73
CA LEU A 84 23.05 4.48 11.96
C LEU A 84 22.98 5.40 10.73
N ALA A 85 21.80 5.50 10.11
CA ALA A 85 21.55 6.36 8.96
C ALA A 85 21.42 7.86 9.34
N GLY A 86 21.53 8.22 10.62
CA GLY A 86 21.47 9.61 11.09
C GLY A 86 20.08 10.12 11.43
N HIS A 87 19.05 9.26 11.40
CA HIS A 87 17.66 9.63 11.68
C HIS A 87 17.39 9.51 13.19
N TRP A 88 18.10 10.31 13.98
CA TRP A 88 18.04 10.27 15.46
C TRP A 88 16.72 10.82 16.03
N LEU A 89 15.93 11.54 15.22
CA LEU A 89 14.73 12.27 15.65
C LEU A 89 13.50 12.12 14.75
N ASP A 90 13.57 11.35 13.66
CA ASP A 90 12.40 11.18 12.81
C ASP A 90 11.41 10.24 13.51
N GLU A 91 10.41 10.83 14.17
CA GLU A 91 9.24 10.08 14.61
C GLU A 91 8.56 9.52 13.36
N PRO A 92 8.39 8.19 13.25
CA PRO A 92 7.81 7.58 12.07
C PRO A 92 6.38 8.12 11.87
N GLY A 93 6.18 8.82 10.74
CA GLY A 93 4.86 9.17 10.24
C GLY A 93 4.23 10.43 10.82
N VAL A 94 5.00 11.52 11.00
CA VAL A 94 4.39 12.85 11.16
C VAL A 94 3.64 13.19 9.87
N ALA A 95 2.33 12.95 9.88
CA ALA A 95 1.47 13.29 8.76
C ALA A 95 1.06 14.76 8.88
N GLU A 96 1.89 15.67 8.38
CA GLU A 96 1.67 17.13 8.48
C GLU A 96 0.31 17.58 7.95
N ASP A 97 -0.26 16.82 7.01
CA ASP A 97 -1.56 17.10 6.39
C ASP A 97 -2.74 16.33 6.99
N LEU A 98 -2.48 15.41 7.94
CA LEU A 98 -3.54 14.63 8.56
C LEU A 98 -4.17 15.39 9.73
N ARG A 99 -5.47 15.69 9.61
CA ARG A 99 -6.19 16.53 10.57
C ARG A 99 -7.57 15.98 10.85
N GLY A 100 -8.05 16.22 12.06
CA GLY A 100 -9.35 15.72 12.48
C GLY A 100 -9.82 16.28 13.81
N THR A 101 -10.88 15.66 14.29
CA THR A 101 -11.37 15.80 15.66
C THR A 101 -11.69 14.43 16.25
N ILE A 102 -11.50 14.27 17.55
CA ILE A 102 -11.97 13.12 18.32
C ILE A 102 -12.80 13.65 19.48
N MET A 103 -14.07 13.27 19.54
CA MET A 103 -15.01 13.71 20.59
C MET A 103 -15.03 15.22 20.76
N GLY A 104 -15.02 15.97 19.65
CA GLY A 104 -15.01 17.43 19.61
C GLY A 104 -13.66 18.09 19.93
N GLN A 105 -12.63 17.32 20.28
CA GLN A 105 -11.28 17.85 20.51
C GLN A 105 -10.47 17.81 19.21
N PRO A 106 -9.62 18.82 18.93
CA PRO A 106 -8.74 18.79 17.77
C PRO A 106 -7.83 17.56 17.85
N PHE A 107 -7.67 16.86 16.74
CA PHE A 107 -6.85 15.66 16.63
C PHE A 107 -5.86 15.83 15.49
N ARG A 108 -4.57 15.74 15.80
CA ARG A 108 -3.47 15.83 14.82
C ARG A 108 -2.51 14.67 15.07
N PRO A 109 -2.68 13.54 14.36
CA PRO A 109 -1.84 12.38 14.56
C PRO A 109 -0.39 12.71 14.21
N ASN A 110 0.53 12.43 15.14
CA ASN A 110 1.96 12.51 14.88
C ASN A 110 2.62 11.14 14.76
N ARG A 111 1.87 10.07 15.07
CA ARG A 111 2.33 8.70 14.91
C ARG A 111 1.24 7.86 14.25
N ILE A 112 1.61 7.18 13.18
CA ILE A 112 0.71 6.28 12.46
C ILE A 112 1.44 4.96 12.26
N LEU A 113 0.79 3.86 12.62
CA LEU A 113 1.40 2.53 12.55
C LEU A 113 0.37 1.43 12.39
N TRP A 114 0.85 0.29 11.89
CA TRP A 114 0.13 -0.97 11.95
C TRP A 114 0.43 -1.68 13.27
N ARG A 115 -0.61 -2.11 13.98
CA ARG A 115 -0.51 -2.95 15.17
C ARG A 115 -1.23 -4.26 14.90
N GLY A 116 -0.51 -5.24 14.35
CA GLY A 116 -1.11 -6.47 13.86
C GLY A 116 -1.98 -6.19 12.64
N ASP A 117 -3.30 -6.31 12.81
CA ASP A 117 -4.29 -6.01 11.77
C ASP A 117 -4.97 -4.65 11.97
N ASP A 118 -4.61 -3.92 13.02
CA ASP A 118 -5.25 -2.66 13.37
C ASP A 118 -4.41 -1.48 12.86
N LEU A 119 -5.04 -0.54 12.15
CA LEU A 119 -4.41 0.72 11.73
C LEU A 119 -4.62 1.75 12.83
N VAL A 120 -3.51 2.23 13.42
CA VAL A 120 -3.55 3.08 14.61
C VAL A 120 -3.02 4.48 14.27
N PHE A 121 -3.86 5.48 14.55
CA PHE A 121 -3.50 6.90 14.50
C PHE A 121 -3.40 7.41 15.93
N GLU A 122 -2.24 7.92 16.31
CA GLU A 122 -1.99 8.41 17.66
C GLU A 122 -1.46 9.85 17.64
N GLU A 123 -1.96 10.64 18.58
CA GLU A 123 -1.44 11.95 18.94
C GLU A 123 -0.83 11.83 20.34
N GLY A 124 0.45 12.13 20.48
CA GLY A 124 1.15 11.98 21.75
C GLY A 124 2.57 12.53 21.70
N THR A 125 3.31 12.38 22.79
CA THR A 125 4.74 12.73 22.81
C THR A 125 5.51 11.61 23.48
N GLY A 126 6.48 11.04 22.76
CA GLY A 126 7.23 9.87 23.23
C GLY A 126 6.32 8.67 23.51
N ASP A 127 6.23 8.26 24.78
CA ASP A 127 5.49 7.07 25.22
C ASP A 127 4.06 7.38 25.72
N ARG A 128 3.66 8.67 25.76
CA ARG A 128 2.33 9.07 26.21
C ARG A 128 1.40 9.32 25.03
N VAL A 129 0.38 8.48 24.90
CA VAL A 129 -0.73 8.67 23.96
C VAL A 129 -1.75 9.63 24.58
N ARG A 130 -1.94 10.79 23.95
CA ARG A 130 -2.96 11.77 24.36
C ARG A 130 -4.31 11.44 23.76
N ARG A 131 -4.33 11.10 22.47
CA ARG A 131 -5.53 10.71 21.73
C ARG A 131 -5.16 9.62 20.74
N SER A 132 -6.06 8.68 20.52
CA SER A 132 -5.89 7.69 19.45
C SER A 132 -7.20 7.34 18.79
N LEU A 133 -7.09 7.03 17.51
CA LEU A 133 -8.11 6.41 16.69
C LEU A 133 -7.51 5.12 16.16
N THR A 134 -8.10 4.00 16.54
CA THR A 134 -7.72 2.69 16.03
C THR A 134 -8.81 2.16 15.12
N ILE A 135 -8.46 1.79 13.89
CA ILE A 135 -9.33 1.11 12.94
C ILE A 135 -8.97 -0.38 13.00
N ARG A 136 -9.88 -1.20 13.52
CA ARG A 136 -9.65 -2.61 13.77
C ARG A 136 -10.20 -3.45 12.64
N PHE A 137 -9.33 -4.06 11.85
CA PHE A 137 -9.72 -4.94 10.73
C PHE A 137 -9.85 -6.40 11.15
N GLY A 138 -9.83 -6.73 12.45
CA GLY A 138 -9.85 -8.11 12.94
C GLY A 138 -10.94 -8.99 12.33
N ASN A 139 -12.15 -8.45 12.11
CA ASN A 139 -13.30 -9.10 11.49
C ASN A 139 -13.44 -8.83 9.98
N ALA A 140 -12.64 -7.92 9.42
CA ALA A 140 -12.77 -7.39 8.06
C ALA A 140 -11.42 -7.38 7.32
N ARG A 141 -10.54 -8.34 7.61
CA ARG A 141 -9.17 -8.40 7.07
C ARG A 141 -9.13 -8.51 5.55
N GLU A 142 -10.17 -9.08 4.95
CA GLU A 142 -10.27 -9.24 3.50
C GLU A 142 -10.34 -7.90 2.77
N LEU A 143 -10.91 -6.86 3.41
CA LEU A 143 -10.98 -5.51 2.84
C LEU A 143 -9.58 -4.90 2.65
N LEU A 144 -8.61 -5.26 3.48
CA LEU A 144 -7.23 -4.77 3.36
C LEU A 144 -6.48 -5.34 2.15
N LEU A 145 -7.05 -6.33 1.46
CA LEU A 145 -6.50 -6.87 0.21
C LEU A 145 -6.84 -5.98 -0.98
N GLU A 146 -7.91 -5.19 -0.87
CA GLU A 146 -8.31 -4.23 -1.88
C GLU A 146 -7.44 -2.97 -1.79
N SER A 147 -7.17 -2.35 -2.95
CA SER A 147 -6.44 -1.08 -3.01
C SER A 147 -7.20 0.08 -2.36
N SER A 148 -8.50 -0.07 -2.21
CA SER A 148 -9.39 0.94 -1.66
C SER A 148 -10.47 0.27 -0.82
N VAL A 149 -10.72 0.78 0.39
CA VAL A 149 -11.82 0.35 1.24
C VAL A 149 -12.80 1.50 1.38
N GLU A 150 -14.00 1.33 0.85
CA GLU A 150 -15.07 2.31 0.95
C GLU A 150 -16.25 1.73 1.72
N ARG A 151 -16.70 2.44 2.74
CA ARG A 151 -17.86 2.11 3.56
C ARG A 151 -18.75 3.30 3.74
N LEU A 152 -20.05 3.11 3.50
CA LEU A 152 -21.12 4.03 3.84
C LEU A 152 -21.87 3.55 5.10
N PRO A 153 -22.56 4.46 5.82
CA PRO A 153 -23.27 4.11 7.05
C PRO A 153 -24.33 3.01 6.89
N SER A 154 -24.94 2.91 5.71
CA SER A 154 -26.00 1.95 5.38
C SER A 154 -25.50 0.62 4.83
N ASP A 155 -24.19 0.46 4.67
CA ASP A 155 -23.63 -0.76 4.11
C ASP A 155 -23.66 -1.91 5.13
N GLU A 156 -24.26 -3.02 4.73
CA GLU A 156 -24.27 -4.26 5.50
C GLU A 156 -23.02 -5.09 5.16
N GLY A 157 -22.47 -5.79 6.16
CA GLY A 157 -21.28 -6.63 5.97
C GLY A 157 -20.32 -6.63 7.16
N LEU A 158 -19.19 -7.33 6.97
CA LEU A 158 -18.10 -7.36 7.93
C LEU A 158 -17.22 -6.12 7.74
N TRP A 159 -17.40 -5.13 8.61
CA TRP A 159 -16.70 -3.84 8.55
C TRP A 159 -15.81 -3.63 9.77
N PRO A 160 -14.72 -2.84 9.64
CA PRO A 160 -13.76 -2.65 10.72
C PRO A 160 -14.32 -1.84 11.88
N GLU A 161 -14.02 -2.22 13.12
CA GLU A 161 -14.46 -1.45 14.29
C GLU A 161 -13.56 -0.23 14.52
N LEU A 162 -14.12 0.90 14.93
CA LEU A 162 -13.34 2.07 15.34
C LEU A 162 -13.24 2.11 16.87
N VAL A 163 -12.05 2.31 17.41
CA VAL A 163 -11.82 2.54 18.83
C VAL A 163 -11.22 3.92 19.01
N LEU A 164 -11.97 4.79 19.68
CA LEU A 164 -11.59 6.15 20.03
C LEU A 164 -11.08 6.15 21.47
N GLN A 165 -9.91 6.72 21.69
CA GLN A 165 -9.37 6.98 23.02
C GLN A 165 -8.96 8.44 23.14
N TRP A 166 -9.34 9.11 24.23
CA TRP A 166 -8.97 10.50 24.47
C TRP A 166 -8.78 10.77 25.95
N HIS A 167 -7.88 11.70 26.27
CA HIS A 167 -7.68 12.18 27.64
C HIS A 167 -8.26 13.59 27.77
N THR A 168 -9.09 13.82 28.78
CA THR A 168 -9.66 15.14 29.10
C THR A 168 -8.79 15.94 30.08
N GLY A 169 -7.89 15.27 30.83
CA GLY A 169 -6.98 15.90 31.78
C GLY A 169 -5.85 14.96 32.20
N ALA A 170 -4.78 15.50 32.78
CA ALA A 170 -3.57 14.75 33.13
C ALA A 170 -3.79 13.69 34.24
N LEU A 171 -4.85 13.83 35.03
CA LEU A 171 -5.21 12.96 36.16
C LEU A 171 -6.54 12.23 35.94
N SER A 172 -7.16 12.41 34.77
CA SER A 172 -8.45 11.81 34.44
C SER A 172 -8.23 10.49 33.71
N GLU A 173 -9.09 9.51 33.99
CA GLU A 173 -9.10 8.27 33.22
C GLU A 173 -9.34 8.57 31.73
N PRO A 174 -8.69 7.84 30.81
CA PRO A 174 -8.95 7.99 29.39
C PRO A 174 -10.39 7.61 29.07
N GLY A 175 -11.07 8.47 28.32
CA GLY A 175 -12.30 8.10 27.65
C GLY A 175 -12.00 7.05 26.58
N LEU A 176 -12.78 5.98 26.56
CA LEU A 176 -12.72 4.93 25.56
C LEU A 176 -14.11 4.75 24.94
N ARG A 177 -14.18 4.75 23.62
CA ARG A 177 -15.43 4.48 22.90
C ARG A 177 -15.18 3.61 21.69
N ARG A 178 -15.92 2.51 21.61
CA ARG A 178 -15.93 1.62 20.44
C ARG A 178 -17.14 1.94 19.58
N ILE A 179 -16.94 2.07 18.27
CA ILE A 179 -17.93 2.35 17.25
C ILE A 179 -17.90 1.19 16.25
N THR A 180 -19.02 0.50 16.13
CA THR A 180 -19.15 -0.68 15.27
C THR A 180 -19.97 -0.40 14.03
N ASP A 181 -20.82 0.64 14.05
CA ASP A 181 -21.75 0.99 12.98
C ASP A 181 -21.79 2.51 12.75
N ASN A 182 -22.60 2.92 11.77
CA ASN A 182 -22.90 4.33 11.51
C ASN A 182 -21.65 5.23 11.38
N TYR A 183 -20.76 4.92 10.43
CA TYR A 183 -19.63 5.77 10.09
C TYR A 183 -19.33 5.63 8.59
N SER A 184 -18.80 6.67 7.98
CA SER A 184 -18.28 6.60 6.61
C SER A 184 -16.76 6.51 6.65
N LEU A 185 -16.19 5.56 5.92
CA LEU A 185 -14.75 5.33 5.84
C LEU A 185 -14.36 5.16 4.37
N SER A 186 -13.41 5.96 3.91
CA SER A 186 -12.70 5.74 2.65
C SER A 186 -11.21 5.69 2.98
N LEU A 187 -10.58 4.59 2.57
CA LEU A 187 -9.14 4.34 2.71
C LEU A 187 -8.60 3.95 1.35
N ASP A 188 -7.76 4.79 0.78
CA ASP A 188 -7.06 4.50 -0.46
C ASP A 188 -5.62 4.15 -0.15
N PHE A 189 -5.18 2.97 -0.57
CA PHE A 189 -3.81 2.50 -0.45
C PHE A 189 -3.12 2.65 -1.81
N ARG A 190 -2.21 3.63 -1.91
CA ARG A 190 -1.32 3.76 -3.06
C ARG A 190 -0.14 2.81 -2.84
N GLY A 191 -0.07 1.77 -3.67
CA GLY A 191 1.03 0.80 -3.63
C GLY A 191 2.38 1.52 -3.70
N GLY A 192 3.19 1.39 -2.65
CA GLY A 192 4.53 1.96 -2.59
C GLY A 192 5.61 0.92 -2.90
N GLN A 193 6.79 1.41 -3.26
CA GLN A 193 7.96 0.55 -3.46
C GLN A 193 8.44 -0.01 -2.11
N GLN A 194 8.89 -1.27 -2.08
CA GLN A 194 9.51 -1.91 -0.92
C GLN A 194 8.64 -2.00 0.36
N ALA A 195 7.48 -2.69 0.28
CA ALA A 195 6.64 -3.02 1.45
C ALA A 195 6.13 -1.82 2.26
N GLN A 196 6.19 -0.62 1.68
CA GLN A 196 5.61 0.58 2.26
C GLN A 196 4.35 0.96 1.47
N THR A 197 3.30 1.38 2.16
CA THR A 197 2.06 1.85 1.53
C THR A 197 1.74 3.24 2.03
N ALA A 198 1.68 4.19 1.09
CA ALA A 198 1.12 5.52 1.33
C ALA A 198 -0.37 5.48 1.00
N GLY A 199 -1.14 6.44 1.48
CA GLY A 199 -2.58 6.40 1.24
C GLY A 199 -3.29 7.69 1.53
N ARG A 200 -4.62 7.65 1.43
CA ARG A 200 -5.50 8.72 1.85
C ARG A 200 -6.59 8.14 2.75
N ILE A 201 -6.96 8.89 3.78
CA ILE A 201 -8.06 8.53 4.66
C ILE A 201 -9.12 9.64 4.67
N HIS A 202 -10.37 9.21 4.62
CA HIS A 202 -11.54 10.01 4.93
C HIS A 202 -12.43 9.22 5.88
N LEU A 203 -12.46 9.63 7.15
CA LEU A 203 -13.32 9.07 8.17
C LEU A 203 -14.24 10.16 8.71
N HIS A 204 -15.54 9.86 8.78
CA HIS A 204 -16.52 10.75 9.39
C HIS A 204 -17.54 9.96 10.19
N LEU A 205 -17.78 10.39 11.43
CA LEU A 205 -18.78 9.83 12.33
C LEU A 205 -19.96 10.82 12.47
N PRO A 206 -21.15 10.32 12.86
CA PRO A 206 -22.30 11.15 13.16
C PRO A 206 -22.00 12.25 14.19
N THR A 207 -22.76 13.33 14.13
CA THR A 207 -22.55 14.56 14.93
C THR A 207 -22.46 14.30 16.44
N ILE A 208 -23.15 13.28 16.95
CA ILE A 208 -23.09 12.86 18.36
C ILE A 208 -21.66 12.50 18.83
N HIS A 209 -20.81 12.05 17.91
CA HIS A 209 -19.42 11.72 18.19
C HIS A 209 -18.47 12.89 17.91
N SER A 210 -18.87 13.86 17.09
CA SER A 210 -18.02 15.01 16.72
C SER A 210 -16.60 14.57 16.39
N THR A 211 -16.49 13.55 15.55
CA THR A 211 -15.25 12.85 15.23
C THR A 211 -15.12 12.70 13.72
N TRP A 212 -14.02 13.17 13.17
CA TRP A 212 -13.67 13.03 11.76
C TRP A 212 -12.15 13.03 11.62
N LEU A 213 -11.64 12.40 10.57
CA LEU A 213 -10.22 12.38 10.24
C LEU A 213 -10.06 12.42 8.73
N THR A 214 -9.22 13.31 8.21
CA THR A 214 -8.95 13.42 6.78
C THR A 214 -7.52 13.82 6.52
N GLY A 215 -6.92 13.23 5.48
CA GLY A 215 -5.60 13.62 4.97
C GLY A 215 -4.85 12.47 4.31
N GLU A 216 -3.60 12.74 3.95
CA GLU A 216 -2.69 11.72 3.41
C GLU A 216 -2.04 10.92 4.55
N ILE A 217 -1.97 9.62 4.34
CA ILE A 217 -1.22 8.68 5.15
C ILE A 217 0.20 8.61 4.55
N PRO A 218 1.25 8.92 5.34
CA PRO A 218 2.63 8.78 4.90
C PRO A 218 2.94 7.31 4.57
N PRO A 219 4.04 7.02 3.88
CA PRO A 219 4.45 5.63 3.65
C PRO A 219 4.60 4.87 4.97
N LEU A 220 3.80 3.82 5.15
CA LEU A 220 3.81 2.95 6.33
C LEU A 220 4.34 1.57 5.97
N THR A 221 5.18 0.99 6.82
CA THR A 221 5.60 -0.41 6.71
C THR A 221 4.39 -1.32 6.86
N LEU A 222 4.15 -2.16 5.84
CA LEU A 222 3.05 -3.10 5.82
C LEU A 222 3.28 -4.28 6.76
N PRO A 223 2.22 -4.87 7.34
CA PRO A 223 2.29 -6.15 8.04
C PRO A 223 2.80 -7.26 7.12
N GLN A 224 3.63 -8.17 7.65
CA GLN A 224 4.25 -9.25 6.86
C GLN A 224 3.23 -10.15 6.16
N TRP A 225 2.09 -10.44 6.82
CA TRP A 225 1.03 -11.27 6.26
C TRP A 225 0.40 -10.65 4.99
N MET A 226 0.38 -9.33 4.87
CA MET A 226 -0.17 -8.63 3.72
C MET A 226 0.80 -8.73 2.53
N THR A 227 2.10 -8.51 2.78
CA THR A 227 3.15 -8.65 1.77
C THR A 227 3.30 -10.08 1.22
N GLU A 228 3.16 -11.10 2.07
CA GLU A 228 3.26 -12.50 1.65
C GLU A 228 2.12 -12.88 0.70
N ARG A 229 0.87 -12.54 1.04
CA ARG A 229 -0.30 -12.88 0.23
C ARG A 229 -0.33 -12.12 -1.09
N SER A 230 -0.04 -10.81 -1.10
CA SER A 230 0.04 -10.05 -2.36
C SER A 230 1.10 -10.63 -3.31
N ARG A 231 2.22 -11.13 -2.76
CA ARG A 231 3.25 -11.82 -3.55
C ARG A 231 2.74 -13.16 -4.09
N SER A 232 2.00 -13.92 -3.29
CA SER A 232 1.36 -15.18 -3.73
C SER A 232 0.36 -14.93 -4.87
N ASP A 233 -0.53 -13.94 -4.75
CA ASP A 233 -1.52 -13.62 -5.77
C ASP A 233 -0.87 -13.17 -7.08
N THR A 234 0.19 -12.36 -6.99
CA THR A 234 0.97 -11.95 -8.16
C THR A 234 1.60 -13.15 -8.86
N LEU A 235 2.16 -14.10 -8.10
CA LEU A 235 2.78 -15.33 -8.63
C LEU A 235 1.77 -16.29 -9.26
N VAL A 236 0.51 -16.30 -8.81
CA VAL A 236 -0.55 -17.17 -9.37
C VAL A 236 -1.21 -16.54 -10.59
N LEU A 237 -1.40 -15.22 -10.59
CA LEU A 237 -2.07 -14.51 -11.68
C LEU A 237 -1.17 -14.28 -12.90
N GLN A 238 0.14 -14.02 -12.72
CA GLN A 238 1.07 -13.80 -13.84
C GLN A 238 1.10 -14.96 -14.86
N PRO A 239 1.24 -16.24 -14.44
CA PRO A 239 1.23 -17.36 -15.38
C PRO A 239 -0.12 -17.51 -16.09
N ARG A 240 -1.23 -17.18 -15.42
CA ARG A 240 -2.58 -17.30 -15.98
C ARG A 240 -2.86 -16.20 -17.01
N VAL A 241 -2.45 -14.97 -16.73
CA VAL A 241 -2.56 -13.84 -17.66
C VAL A 241 -1.62 -14.05 -18.85
N GLU A 242 -0.39 -14.53 -18.63
CA GLU A 242 0.51 -14.88 -19.73
C GLU A 242 -0.01 -16.05 -20.57
N ALA A 243 -0.57 -17.09 -19.95
CA ALA A 243 -1.17 -18.20 -20.67
C ALA A 243 -2.41 -17.76 -21.46
N ALA A 244 -3.25 -16.90 -20.89
CA ALA A 244 -4.40 -16.30 -21.57
C ALA A 244 -3.97 -15.38 -22.73
N ALA A 245 -2.93 -14.57 -22.54
CA ALA A 245 -2.37 -13.73 -23.60
C ALA A 245 -1.76 -14.55 -24.74
N ARG A 246 -1.03 -15.63 -24.42
CA ARG A 246 -0.47 -16.57 -25.43
C ARG A 246 -1.57 -17.32 -26.17
N SER A 247 -2.64 -17.72 -25.50
CA SER A 247 -3.78 -18.38 -26.15
C SER A 247 -4.61 -17.40 -26.98
N ALA A 248 -4.74 -16.13 -26.57
CA ALA A 248 -5.35 -15.08 -27.37
C ALA A 248 -4.52 -14.75 -28.63
N GLN A 249 -3.18 -14.77 -28.55
CA GLN A 249 -2.30 -14.59 -29.71
C GLN A 249 -2.26 -15.80 -30.65
N ALA A 250 -2.67 -16.99 -30.19
CA ALA A 250 -2.75 -18.21 -31.01
C ALA A 250 -4.10 -18.36 -31.75
N VAL A 251 -5.07 -17.46 -31.53
CA VAL A 251 -6.30 -17.43 -32.32
C VAL A 251 -5.99 -16.79 -33.67
N ARG A 252 -6.14 -17.56 -34.75
CA ARG A 252 -6.04 -17.06 -36.14
C ARG A 252 -6.88 -15.79 -36.28
N PRO A 253 -6.43 -14.76 -37.03
CA PRO A 253 -7.22 -13.56 -37.25
C PRO A 253 -8.56 -13.97 -37.85
N VAL A 254 -9.64 -13.81 -37.06
CA VAL A 254 -11.00 -13.85 -37.57
C VAL A 254 -11.08 -12.70 -38.57
N PRO A 255 -11.62 -12.91 -39.80
CA PRO A 255 -11.75 -11.82 -40.75
C PRO A 255 -12.49 -10.66 -40.07
N ALA A 256 -11.86 -9.48 -40.02
CA ALA A 256 -12.46 -8.31 -39.44
C ALA A 256 -13.63 -7.90 -40.35
N TRP A 257 -14.84 -8.06 -39.84
CA TRP A 257 -16.05 -7.56 -40.48
C TRP A 257 -16.22 -6.10 -40.06
N ARG A 258 -16.40 -5.20 -41.03
CA ARG A 258 -16.64 -3.78 -40.79
C ARG A 258 -18.09 -3.47 -41.12
N GLU A 259 -18.82 -2.92 -40.15
CA GLU A 259 -20.19 -2.47 -40.38
C GLU A 259 -20.22 -1.40 -41.48
N LEU A 260 -21.08 -1.62 -42.48
CA LEU A 260 -21.32 -0.72 -43.60
C LEU A 260 -22.63 0.05 -43.35
N SER A 261 -22.64 1.34 -43.65
CA SER A 261 -23.86 2.14 -43.59
C SER A 261 -24.77 1.80 -44.78
N LEU A 262 -25.96 1.28 -44.50
CA LEU A 262 -26.99 1.01 -45.52
C LEU A 262 -27.35 2.25 -46.35
N LEU A 263 -27.32 3.44 -45.72
CA LEU A 263 -27.64 4.69 -46.39
C LEU A 263 -26.56 5.05 -47.43
N ALA A 264 -25.29 4.92 -47.05
CA ALA A 264 -24.16 5.16 -47.96
C ALA A 264 -24.14 4.19 -49.15
N MET A 265 -24.56 2.94 -48.93
CA MET A 265 -24.68 1.94 -50.02
C MET A 265 -25.82 2.25 -50.99
N LEU A 266 -26.90 2.89 -50.53
CA LEU A 266 -28.01 3.29 -51.39
C LEU A 266 -27.70 4.56 -52.18
N ASP A 267 -26.88 5.45 -51.64
CA ASP A 267 -26.47 6.69 -52.28
C ASP A 267 -25.35 6.47 -53.31
N GLU A 268 -24.36 5.62 -53.01
CA GLU A 268 -23.18 5.39 -53.87
C GLU A 268 -22.90 3.89 -54.08
N PRO A 269 -23.79 3.13 -54.76
CA PRO A 269 -23.71 1.67 -54.85
C PRO A 269 -22.49 1.14 -55.63
N GLU A 270 -21.97 1.93 -56.57
CA GLU A 270 -20.81 1.58 -57.40
C GLU A 270 -19.54 1.35 -56.58
N LEU A 271 -19.36 2.08 -55.47
CA LEU A 271 -18.20 2.00 -54.58
C LEU A 271 -18.11 0.67 -53.82
N PHE A 272 -19.23 -0.04 -53.69
CA PHE A 272 -19.34 -1.28 -52.91
C PHE A 272 -19.60 -2.51 -53.79
N SER A 273 -19.65 -2.31 -55.11
CA SER A 273 -19.80 -3.40 -56.08
C SER A 273 -18.58 -4.33 -56.05
N GLY A 274 -18.81 -5.63 -55.96
CA GLY A 274 -17.78 -6.66 -55.85
C GLY A 274 -17.26 -6.94 -54.44
N SER A 275 -17.71 -6.19 -53.42
CA SER A 275 -17.34 -6.46 -52.02
C SER A 275 -18.04 -7.69 -51.46
N VAL A 276 -17.32 -8.50 -50.67
CA VAL A 276 -17.90 -9.61 -49.91
C VAL A 276 -18.58 -9.04 -48.67
N VAL A 277 -19.89 -9.17 -48.61
CA VAL A 277 -20.72 -8.61 -47.55
C VAL A 277 -21.50 -9.69 -46.82
N ARG A 278 -21.72 -9.44 -45.53
CA ARG A 278 -22.58 -10.22 -44.65
C ARG A 278 -23.77 -9.36 -44.27
N LEU A 279 -24.95 -9.85 -44.55
CA LEU A 279 -26.21 -9.17 -44.29
C LEU A 279 -26.98 -9.94 -43.22
N THR A 280 -27.40 -9.26 -42.16
CA THR A 280 -28.30 -9.81 -41.14
C THR A 280 -29.67 -9.16 -41.29
N THR A 281 -30.69 -9.99 -41.49
CA THR A 281 -32.08 -9.54 -41.58
C THR A 281 -32.70 -9.36 -40.20
N TRP A 282 -33.81 -8.63 -40.10
CA TRP A 282 -34.59 -8.52 -38.85
C TRP A 282 -35.10 -9.87 -38.32
N SER A 283 -35.23 -10.88 -39.20
CA SER A 283 -35.56 -12.26 -38.82
C SER A 283 -34.41 -13.02 -38.12
N GLY A 284 -33.24 -12.39 -38.00
CA GLY A 284 -32.02 -13.01 -37.43
C GLY A 284 -31.28 -13.92 -38.40
N ARG A 285 -31.73 -14.04 -39.66
CA ARG A 285 -31.04 -14.81 -40.70
C ARG A 285 -29.87 -14.00 -41.26
N THR A 286 -28.71 -14.65 -41.36
CA THR A 286 -27.48 -14.08 -41.91
C THR A 286 -27.19 -14.65 -43.30
N HIS A 287 -26.91 -13.77 -44.25
CA HIS A 287 -26.59 -14.10 -45.64
C HIS A 287 -25.23 -13.52 -46.00
N GLU A 288 -24.29 -14.36 -46.43
CA GLU A 288 -22.95 -13.93 -46.86
C GLU A 288 -22.83 -14.12 -48.37
N GLY A 289 -22.45 -13.07 -49.09
CA GLY A 289 -22.38 -13.07 -50.55
C GLY A 289 -21.60 -11.88 -51.11
N VAL A 290 -21.46 -11.84 -52.43
CA VAL A 290 -20.83 -10.71 -53.12
C VAL A 290 -21.92 -9.72 -53.53
N LEU A 291 -21.75 -8.46 -53.20
CA LEU A 291 -22.66 -7.40 -53.65
C LEU A 291 -22.44 -7.15 -55.15
N LYS A 292 -23.47 -7.34 -55.98
CA LYS A 292 -23.36 -7.06 -57.42
C LYS A 292 -23.82 -5.65 -57.75
N GLN A 293 -25.05 -5.32 -57.39
CA GLN A 293 -25.74 -4.13 -57.89
C GLN A 293 -26.97 -3.81 -57.03
N LEU A 294 -27.41 -2.55 -57.08
CA LEU A 294 -28.76 -2.14 -56.68
C LEU A 294 -29.74 -2.34 -57.85
N SER A 295 -30.80 -3.13 -57.65
CA SER A 295 -31.86 -3.34 -58.64
C SER A 295 -32.66 -2.04 -58.90
N GLU A 296 -33.35 -1.92 -60.05
CA GLU A 296 -34.16 -0.74 -60.42
C GLU A 296 -35.17 -0.34 -59.34
N ASP A 297 -35.66 -1.31 -58.55
CA ASP A 297 -36.56 -1.11 -57.41
C ASP A 297 -35.85 -0.78 -56.08
N LYS A 298 -34.60 -0.32 -56.11
CA LYS A 298 -33.75 -0.06 -54.92
C LYS A 298 -33.54 -1.28 -54.00
N ARG A 299 -33.53 -2.49 -54.56
CA ARG A 299 -33.27 -3.74 -53.81
C ARG A 299 -31.80 -4.13 -53.92
N LEU A 300 -31.20 -4.55 -52.81
CA LEU A 300 -29.81 -5.01 -52.76
C LEU A 300 -29.73 -6.44 -53.33
N VAL A 301 -28.92 -6.62 -54.38
CA VAL A 301 -28.70 -7.93 -55.02
C VAL A 301 -27.39 -8.54 -54.52
N LEU A 302 -27.50 -9.64 -53.79
CA LEU A 302 -26.36 -10.44 -53.34
C LEU A 302 -26.25 -11.72 -54.17
N ALA A 303 -25.07 -11.98 -54.72
CA ALA A 303 -24.73 -13.26 -55.35
C ALA A 303 -24.12 -14.20 -54.30
N LEU A 304 -24.80 -15.31 -54.02
CA LEU A 304 -24.31 -16.34 -53.10
C LEU A 304 -23.72 -17.52 -53.90
N PRO A 305 -22.49 -17.97 -53.60
CA PRO A 305 -21.97 -19.21 -54.15
C PRO A 305 -22.66 -20.40 -53.47
N ARG A 306 -23.50 -21.16 -54.20
CA ARG A 306 -24.09 -22.42 -53.75
C ARG A 306 -23.59 -23.56 -54.65
N GLY A 307 -22.41 -24.09 -54.34
CA GLY A 307 -21.81 -25.17 -55.14
C GLY A 307 -21.40 -24.67 -56.53
N ALA A 308 -21.83 -25.36 -57.59
CA ALA A 308 -21.52 -25.00 -58.98
C ALA A 308 -22.43 -23.90 -59.57
N ASP A 309 -23.51 -23.51 -58.85
CA ASP A 309 -24.47 -22.50 -59.28
C ASP A 309 -24.40 -21.24 -58.40
N GLN A 310 -24.61 -20.08 -59.02
CA GLN A 310 -24.76 -18.79 -58.34
C GLN A 310 -26.24 -18.49 -58.16
N VAL A 311 -26.67 -18.24 -56.92
CA VAL A 311 -28.05 -17.80 -56.63
C VAL A 311 -28.02 -16.32 -56.29
N GLU A 312 -28.81 -15.53 -57.00
CA GLU A 312 -29.00 -14.11 -56.73
C GLU A 312 -30.20 -13.91 -55.81
N LEU A 313 -29.96 -13.26 -54.66
CA LEU A 313 -30.98 -12.94 -53.68
C LEU A 313 -31.21 -11.44 -53.62
N HIS A 314 -32.48 -11.04 -53.67
CA HIS A 314 -32.89 -9.64 -53.68
C HIS A 314 -33.45 -9.28 -52.30
N PHE A 315 -32.79 -8.36 -51.60
CA PHE A 315 -33.21 -7.89 -50.28
C PHE A 315 -33.77 -6.47 -50.36
N HIS A 316 -34.91 -6.26 -49.71
CA HIS A 316 -35.45 -4.91 -49.53
C HIS A 316 -34.67 -4.21 -48.40
N PRO A 317 -34.28 -2.94 -48.53
CA PRO A 317 -33.46 -2.25 -47.52
C PRO A 317 -34.04 -2.27 -46.10
N LEU A 318 -35.37 -2.23 -45.99
CA LEU A 318 -36.09 -2.28 -44.70
C LEU A 318 -35.99 -3.63 -43.98
N ASP A 319 -35.73 -4.71 -44.70
CA ASP A 319 -35.62 -6.05 -44.12
C ASP A 319 -34.22 -6.31 -43.51
N ILE A 320 -33.30 -5.39 -43.74
CA ILE A 320 -31.91 -5.48 -43.33
C ILE A 320 -31.73 -4.75 -42.00
N ARG A 321 -31.23 -5.49 -41.02
CA ARG A 321 -30.88 -4.94 -39.72
C ARG A 321 -29.45 -4.41 -39.71
N GLN A 322 -28.54 -5.16 -40.32
CA GLN A 322 -27.11 -4.85 -40.31
C GLN A 322 -26.45 -5.41 -41.57
N ILE A 323 -25.48 -4.69 -42.11
CA ILE A 323 -24.63 -5.15 -43.20
C ILE A 323 -23.17 -4.90 -42.85
N GLU A 324 -22.32 -5.88 -43.12
CA GLU A 324 -20.90 -5.85 -42.78
C GLU A 324 -20.05 -6.23 -44.01
N GLU A 325 -18.96 -5.53 -44.25
CA GLU A 325 -17.98 -5.86 -45.28
C GLU A 325 -16.84 -6.69 -44.71
N ARG A 326 -16.38 -7.68 -45.47
CA ARG A 326 -15.16 -8.40 -45.12
C ARG A 326 -13.94 -7.53 -45.44
N ILE A 327 -13.21 -7.10 -44.40
CA ILE A 327 -11.93 -6.43 -44.57
C ILE A 327 -10.90 -7.45 -45.06
N THR A 328 -10.44 -7.28 -46.30
CA THR A 328 -9.26 -8.00 -46.78
C THR A 328 -8.03 -7.22 -46.33
N PRO A 329 -7.12 -7.80 -45.52
CA PRO A 329 -5.86 -7.13 -45.23
C PRO A 329 -5.08 -6.95 -46.54
N ARG A 330 -4.75 -5.71 -46.88
CA ARG A 330 -3.73 -5.41 -47.89
C ARG A 330 -2.34 -5.60 -47.29
#